data_AF-A0AA40T4R4-F1
#
_entry.id   AF-A0AA40T4R4-F1
#
_cell.length_a   1.000
_cell.length_b   1.000
_cell.length_c   1.000
_cell.angle_alpha   90.00
_cell.angle_beta   90.00
_cell.angle_gamma   90.00
#
_symmetry.space_group_name_H-M   'P 1'
#
loop_
_entity.id
_entity.type
_entity.pdbx_description
1 polymer ?
#
loop_
_entity_poly.entity_id
_entity_poly.type
_entity_poly.pdbx_seq_one_letter_code
_entity_poly.pdbx_strand_id
1 'polypeptide(L)'
;MGNQIRKIVHVDMDAFYASVEQRDNPSYRGKPLVVGGSPNQRGVVAAASYEARKFGIHSAMPSAVAIARCPELIFVRPRFDVYREISTSIHAIFKHYTDLVEGVAL
;
A
#
# COMPACT_ATOMS: atom_id res chain seq x y z
N MET A 1 -28.21 -23.51 -24.11
CA MET A 1 -27.41 -22.26 -24.04
C MET A 1 -26.06 -22.66 -23.45
N GLY A 2 -24.99 -22.55 -24.23
CA GLY A 2 -23.66 -23.01 -23.81
C GLY A 2 -23.20 -22.29 -22.55
N ASN A 3 -22.60 -23.03 -21.63
CA ASN A 3 -22.06 -22.50 -20.38
C ASN A 3 -20.93 -21.51 -20.71
N GLN A 4 -21.25 -20.22 -20.76
CA GLN A 4 -20.27 -19.19 -21.11
C GLN A 4 -19.28 -19.04 -19.95
N ILE A 5 -18.00 -19.29 -20.21
CA ILE A 5 -16.95 -19.22 -19.18
C ILE A 5 -16.83 -17.77 -18.69
N ARG A 6 -17.00 -17.57 -17.38
CA ARG A 6 -16.84 -16.26 -16.74
C ARG A 6 -15.39 -15.80 -16.83
N LYS A 7 -15.19 -14.51 -17.08
CA LYS A 7 -13.89 -13.83 -17.03
C LYS A 7 -13.88 -12.92 -15.82
N ILE A 8 -13.07 -13.24 -14.82
CA ILE A 8 -12.95 -12.49 -13.57
C ILE A 8 -11.53 -11.93 -13.51
N VAL A 9 -11.41 -10.62 -13.26
CA VAL A 9 -10.13 -9.93 -13.13
C VAL A 9 -9.97 -9.48 -11.70
N HIS A 10 -8.82 -9.79 -11.11
CA HIS A 10 -8.41 -9.26 -9.82
C HIS A 10 -7.36 -8.16 -10.05
N VAL A 11 -7.53 -7.03 -9.38
CA VAL A 11 -6.62 -5.89 -9.47
C VAL A 11 -6.17 -5.53 -8.06
N ASP A 12 -4.87 -5.45 -7.85
CA ASP A 12 -4.23 -5.09 -6.59
C ASP A 12 -3.26 -3.94 -6.85
N MET A 13 -3.22 -2.97 -5.92
CA MET A 13 -2.38 -1.78 -6.06
C MET A 13 -0.99 -2.01 -5.44
N ASP A 14 0.04 -1.86 -6.26
CA ASP A 14 1.43 -2.05 -5.86
C ASP A 14 1.82 -1.18 -4.65
N ALA A 15 2.16 -1.84 -3.53
CA ALA A 15 2.62 -1.20 -2.29
C ALA A 15 1.77 0.02 -1.88
N PHE A 16 0.44 -0.09 -2.03
CA PHE A 16 -0.50 1.03 -2.13
C PHE A 16 -0.18 2.27 -1.27
N TYR A 17 -0.15 2.15 0.07
CA TYR A 17 0.08 3.32 0.93
C TYR A 17 1.46 3.95 0.73
N ALA A 18 2.52 3.14 0.57
CA ALA A 18 3.86 3.65 0.33
C ALA A 18 3.96 4.36 -1.04
N SER A 19 3.30 3.81 -2.06
CA SER A 19 3.23 4.40 -3.39
C SER A 19 2.49 5.75 -3.39
N VAL A 20 1.42 5.89 -2.60
CA VAL A 20 0.74 7.18 -2.40
C VAL A 20 1.66 8.20 -1.74
N GLU A 21 2.38 7.82 -0.68
CA GLU A 21 3.32 8.73 -0.02
C GLU A 21 4.47 9.17 -0.93
N GLN A 22 5.03 8.26 -1.73
CA GLN A 22 6.07 8.58 -2.70
C GLN A 22 5.57 9.42 -3.88
N ARG A 23 4.29 9.25 -4.27
CA ARG A 23 3.64 10.10 -5.30
C ARG A 23 3.55 11.54 -4.80
N ASP A 24 2.97 11.72 -3.61
CA ASP A 24 2.66 13.03 -3.04
C ASP A 24 3.89 13.75 -2.48
N ASN A 25 4.92 13.02 -2.06
CA ASN A 25 6.20 13.58 -1.67
C ASN A 25 7.36 12.96 -2.48
N PRO A 26 7.78 13.62 -3.57
CA PRO A 26 8.84 13.11 -4.44
C PRO A 26 10.18 12.86 -3.73
N SER A 27 10.44 13.50 -2.59
CA SER A 27 11.68 13.29 -1.83
C SER A 27 11.80 11.89 -1.20
N TYR A 28 10.70 11.12 -1.16
CA TYR A 28 10.65 9.74 -0.68
C TYR A 28 10.92 8.69 -1.77
N ARG A 29 10.91 9.08 -3.05
CA ARG A 29 11.13 8.15 -4.16
C ARG A 29 12.56 7.60 -4.13
N GLY A 30 12.72 6.31 -4.41
CA GLY A 30 14.03 5.66 -4.41
C GLY A 30 14.62 5.42 -3.01
N LYS A 31 13.87 5.68 -1.94
CA LYS A 31 14.33 5.53 -0.55
C LYS A 31 13.51 4.47 0.20
N PRO A 32 14.11 3.73 1.14
CA PRO A 32 13.39 2.80 1.97
C PRO A 32 12.39 3.55 2.86
N LEU A 33 11.11 3.32 2.60
CA LEU A 33 9.98 3.91 3.30
C LEU A 33 8.98 2.87 3.77
N VAL A 34 8.45 3.07 4.97
CA VAL A 34 7.27 2.37 5.49
C VAL A 34 6.19 3.35 5.92
N VAL A 35 4.94 2.93 5.74
CA VAL A 35 3.77 3.53 6.38
C VAL A 35 3.41 2.65 7.56
N GLY A 36 3.29 3.22 8.76
CA GLY A 36 2.99 2.41 9.95
C GLY A 36 3.08 3.17 11.28
N GLY A 37 2.91 2.42 12.37
CA GLY A 37 3.09 2.96 13.72
C GLY A 37 4.55 3.28 14.03
N SER A 38 4.80 4.25 14.91
CA SER A 38 6.15 4.65 15.31
C SER A 38 6.92 3.49 15.96
N PRO A 39 8.25 3.34 15.72
CA PRO A 39 9.10 2.34 16.36
C PRO A 39 9.27 2.58 17.87
N ASN A 40 9.05 3.81 18.36
CA ASN A 40 9.10 4.14 19.79
C ASN A 40 7.83 3.72 20.55
N GLN A 41 6.90 3.06 19.87
CA GLN A 41 5.67 2.51 20.41
C GLN A 41 5.55 1.05 19.96
N ARG A 42 4.51 0.32 20.40
CA ARG A 42 4.19 -1.03 19.88
C ARG A 42 3.58 -0.97 18.47
N GLY A 43 4.22 -0.23 17.57
CA GLY A 43 3.80 -0.03 16.19
C GLY A 43 4.12 -1.21 15.28
N VAL A 44 3.37 -1.32 14.20
CA VAL A 44 3.59 -2.28 13.11
C VAL A 44 3.63 -1.55 11.76
N VAL A 45 4.33 -2.15 10.80
CA VAL A 45 4.36 -1.73 9.41
C VAL A 45 3.02 -2.06 8.75
N ALA A 46 2.32 -1.04 8.24
CA ALA A 46 1.11 -1.22 7.45
C ALA A 46 1.44 -1.51 5.98
N ALA A 47 2.37 -0.74 5.41
CA ALA A 47 2.88 -0.95 4.06
C ALA A 47 4.37 -0.64 3.97
N ALA A 48 5.08 -1.37 3.12
CA ALA A 48 6.50 -1.17 2.83
C ALA A 48 6.71 -0.92 1.33
N SER A 49 7.47 0.13 1.03
CA SER A 49 8.01 0.40 -0.31
C SER A 49 8.88 -0.74 -0.83
N TYR A 50 9.07 -0.85 -2.13
CA TYR A 50 9.96 -1.85 -2.72
C TYR A 50 11.40 -1.69 -2.23
N GLU A 51 11.85 -0.47 -2.02
CA GLU A 51 13.17 -0.16 -1.47
C GLU A 51 13.33 -0.69 -0.05
N ALA A 52 12.31 -0.55 0.82
CA ALA A 52 12.33 -1.14 2.16
C ALA A 52 12.27 -2.68 2.12
N ARG A 53 11.51 -3.26 1.17
CA ARG A 53 11.42 -4.73 1.00
C ARG A 53 12.76 -5.39 0.68
N LYS A 54 13.71 -4.67 0.07
CA LYS A 54 15.08 -5.18 -0.16
C LYS A 54 15.83 -5.52 1.14
N PHE A 55 15.44 -4.91 2.26
CA PHE A 55 15.95 -5.21 3.60
C PHE A 55 15.12 -6.28 4.34
N GLY A 56 14.23 -6.97 3.60
CA GLY A 56 13.31 -7.96 4.15
C GLY A 56 12.17 -7.36 4.98
N ILE A 57 11.95 -6.04 4.92
CA ILE A 57 10.86 -5.38 5.64
C ILE A 57 9.54 -5.62 4.90
N HIS A 58 8.49 -5.99 5.62
CA HIS A 58 7.18 -6.32 5.06
C HIS A 58 6.04 -5.87 5.99
N SER A 59 4.81 -5.87 5.48
CA SER A 59 3.61 -5.58 6.27
C SER A 59 3.49 -6.51 7.47
N ALA A 60 2.84 -6.02 8.53
CA ALA A 60 2.71 -6.65 9.84
C ALA A 60 4.03 -6.87 10.63
N MET A 61 5.18 -6.49 10.07
CA MET A 61 6.43 -6.48 10.83
C MET A 61 6.37 -5.46 11.97
N PRO A 62 6.85 -5.79 13.19
CA PRO A 62 7.00 -4.80 14.26
C PRO A 62 7.92 -3.65 13.83
N SER A 63 7.49 -2.40 14.07
CA SER A 63 8.26 -1.21 13.64
C SER A 63 9.67 -1.16 14.24
N ALA A 64 9.84 -1.63 15.48
CA ALA A 64 11.15 -1.76 16.11
C ALA A 64 12.09 -2.73 15.38
N VAL A 65 11.55 -3.81 14.79
CA VAL A 65 12.33 -4.75 13.98
C VAL A 65 12.66 -4.13 12.61
N ALA A 66 11.71 -3.41 12.01
CA ALA A 66 11.92 -2.77 10.72
C ALA A 66 13.04 -1.73 10.76
N ILE A 67 13.07 -0.85 11.77
CA ILE A 67 14.14 0.15 11.92
C ILE A 67 15.50 -0.49 12.23
N ALA A 68 15.52 -1.61 12.95
CA ALA A 68 16.76 -2.34 13.21
C ALA A 68 17.37 -2.96 11.94
N ARG A 69 16.54 -3.31 10.94
CA ARG A 69 17.00 -3.85 9.65
C ARG A 69 17.50 -2.79 8.67
N CYS A 70 17.04 -1.55 8.81
CA CYS A 70 17.39 -0.43 7.95
C CYS A 70 17.38 0.85 8.80
N PRO A 71 18.52 1.27 9.38
CA PRO A 71 18.59 2.45 10.25
C PRO A 71 18.17 3.75 9.56
N GLU A 72 18.31 3.83 8.23
CA GLU A 72 17.89 4.94 7.38
C GLU A 72 16.41 4.89 6.97
N LEU A 73 15.62 3.94 7.50
CA LEU A 73 14.23 3.73 7.14
C LEU A 73 13.36 4.94 7.45
N ILE A 74 12.65 5.45 6.43
CA ILE A 74 11.71 6.54 6.57
C ILE A 74 10.38 5.99 7.10
N PHE A 75 9.96 6.46 8.27
CA PHE A 75 8.64 6.17 8.83
C PHE A 75 7.66 7.30 8.52
N VAL A 76 6.56 6.96 7.84
CA VAL A 76 5.46 7.89 7.57
C VAL A 76 4.22 7.47 8.35
N ARG A 77 3.55 8.44 8.98
CA ARG A 77 2.27 8.21 9.64
C ARG A 77 1.18 8.01 8.57
N PRO A 78 0.28 7.02 8.72
CA PRO A 78 -0.78 6.78 7.75
C PRO A 78 -1.69 7.99 7.55
N ARG A 79 -1.99 8.32 6.28
CA ARG A 79 -2.99 9.31 5.86
C ARG A 79 -4.23 8.59 5.30
N PHE A 80 -4.94 7.86 6.16
CA PHE A 80 -6.04 6.97 5.73
C PHE A 80 -7.12 7.66 4.89
N ASP A 81 -7.46 8.91 5.17
CA ASP A 81 -8.47 9.64 4.40
C ASP A 81 -8.03 9.82 2.93
N VAL A 82 -6.75 10.15 2.71
CA VAL A 82 -6.17 10.26 1.37
C VAL A 82 -6.16 8.91 0.66
N TYR A 83 -5.84 7.83 1.37
CA TYR A 83 -5.83 6.48 0.77
C TYR A 83 -7.24 6.07 0.31
N ARG A 84 -8.27 6.39 1.10
CA ARG A 84 -9.68 6.14 0.74
C ARG A 84 -10.14 6.94 -0.47
N GLU A 85 -9.74 8.21 -0.55
CA GLU A 85 -10.08 9.07 -1.69
C GLU A 85 -9.48 8.54 -3.00
N ILE A 86 -8.22 8.09 -2.95
CA ILE A 86 -7.54 7.50 -4.11
C ILE A 86 -8.17 6.16 -4.48
N SER A 87 -8.47 5.31 -3.50
CA SER A 87 -9.20 4.05 -3.73
C SER A 87 -10.55 4.30 -4.42
N THR A 88 -11.30 5.31 -3.97
CA THR A 88 -12.59 5.69 -4.58
C THR A 88 -12.40 6.09 -6.05
N SER A 89 -11.35 6.86 -6.34
CA SER A 89 -11.01 7.28 -7.70
C SER A 89 -10.64 6.09 -8.60
N ILE A 90 -9.91 5.10 -8.07
CA ILE A 90 -9.56 3.87 -8.78
C ILE A 90 -10.81 3.02 -9.06
N HIS A 91 -11.70 2.85 -8.07
CA HIS A 91 -12.95 2.12 -8.25
C HIS A 91 -13.90 2.81 -9.25
N ALA A 92 -13.88 4.13 -9.35
CA ALA A 92 -14.60 4.85 -10.39
C ALA A 92 -14.10 4.48 -11.80
N ILE A 93 -12.78 4.31 -11.97
CA ILE A 93 -12.20 3.81 -13.24
C ILE A 93 -12.70 2.40 -13.54
N PHE A 94 -12.74 1.49 -12.55
CA PHE A 94 -13.26 0.13 -12.76
C PHE A 94 -14.72 0.13 -13.25
N LYS A 95 -15.55 1.03 -12.68
CA LYS A 95 -16.96 1.19 -13.07
C LYS A 95 -17.16 1.71 -14.49
N HIS A 96 -16.12 2.26 -15.14
CA HIS A 96 -16.19 2.57 -16.57
C HIS A 96 -16.15 1.31 -17.46
N TYR A 97 -15.67 0.18 -16.94
CA TYR A 97 -15.53 -1.08 -17.70
C TYR A 97 -16.64 -2.10 -17.40
N THR A 98 -17.17 -2.09 -16.18
CA THR A 98 -18.24 -3.01 -15.75
C THR A 98 -18.92 -2.49 -14.48
N ASP A 99 -20.22 -2.72 -14.33
CA ASP A 99 -20.95 -2.45 -13.09
C ASP A 99 -20.68 -3.51 -12.00
N LEU A 100 -20.11 -4.65 -12.39
CA LEU A 100 -19.78 -5.76 -11.48
C LEU A 100 -18.39 -5.54 -10.87
N VAL A 101 -18.34 -4.73 -9.82
CA VAL A 101 -17.11 -4.45 -9.05
C VAL A 101 -17.33 -4.77 -7.58
N GLU A 102 -16.45 -5.61 -7.01
CA GLU A 102 -16.46 -5.99 -5.60
C GLU A 102 -15.15 -5.58 -4.93
N GLY A 103 -15.24 -4.72 -3.92
CA GLY A 103 -14.08 -4.29 -3.13
C GLY A 103 -13.80 -5.28 -2.00
N VAL A 104 -12.59 -5.86 -1.98
CA VAL A 104 -12.12 -6.78 -0.90
C VAL A 104 -11.45 -6.01 0.24
N ALA A 105 -10.82 -4.89 -0.09
CA ALA A 105 -10.14 -3.97 0.80
C ALA A 105 -10.23 -2.54 0.25
N LEU A 106 -9.59 -1.58 0.92
CA LEU A 106 -9.35 -0.25 0.36
C LEU A 106 -8.51 -0.33 -0.92
#